data_AF-A0A967DAS2-F1
#
_entry.id   AF-A0A967DAS2-F1
#
_cell.length_a   1.000
_cell.length_b   1.000
_cell.length_c   1.000
_cell.angle_alpha   90.00
_cell.angle_beta   90.00
_cell.angle_gamma   90.00
#
_symmetry.space_group_name_H-M   'P 1'
#
loop_
_entity.id
_entity.type
_entity.pdbx_description
1 polymer ?
#
loop_
_entity_poly.entity_id
_entity_poly.type
_entity_poly.pdbx_seq_one_letter_code
_entity_poly.pdbx_strand_id
1 'polypeptide(L)'
;MTAHHVDHGLRPSSSDEAAIAVDIAQSLDIDCVVHRVEVDASHNLEAHARAARQAVLPPDALTGHTLDDQAETLLIRLLRGA
;
A
#
# COMPACT_ATOMS: atom_id res chain seq x y z
N MET A 1 -3.64 -8.96 -16.49
CA MET A 1 -3.86 -8.09 -15.31
C MET A 1 -2.90 -8.58 -14.25
N THR A 2 -2.25 -7.69 -13.50
CA THR A 2 -1.23 -8.07 -12.52
C THR A 2 -1.55 -7.40 -11.20
N ALA A 3 -1.60 -8.19 -10.13
CA ALA A 3 -1.71 -7.69 -8.77
C ALA A 3 -0.33 -7.23 -8.27
N HIS A 4 -0.29 -6.13 -7.52
CA HIS A 4 0.93 -5.64 -6.90
C HIS A 4 0.72 -5.52 -5.39
N HIS A 5 1.53 -6.22 -4.62
CA HIS A 5 1.59 -6.09 -3.17
C HIS A 5 2.88 -5.36 -2.79
N VAL A 6 2.81 -4.41 -1.86
CA VAL A 6 3.99 -3.73 -1.31
C VAL A 6 4.10 -4.09 0.17
N ASP A 7 5.12 -4.86 0.49
CA ASP A 7 5.46 -5.27 1.84
C ASP A 7 6.47 -4.27 2.42
N HIS A 8 5.98 -3.43 3.34
CA HIS A 8 6.79 -2.41 4.01
C HIS A 8 7.62 -2.94 5.19
N GLY A 9 7.50 -4.21 5.57
CA GLY A 9 8.26 -4.78 6.69
C GLY A 9 7.97 -4.18 8.07
N LEU A 10 6.92 -3.34 8.20
CA LEU A 10 6.62 -2.58 9.43
C LEU A 10 6.10 -3.45 10.59
N ARG A 11 5.61 -4.64 10.29
CA ARG A 11 5.12 -5.63 11.26
C ARG A 11 5.86 -6.95 11.06
N PRO A 12 6.09 -7.73 12.14
CA PRO A 12 6.66 -9.07 12.01
C PRO A 12 5.85 -10.00 11.08
N SER A 13 4.52 -9.85 11.06
CA SER A 13 3.59 -10.62 10.22
C SER A 13 3.48 -10.12 8.77
N SER A 14 4.26 -9.12 8.38
CA SER A 14 4.15 -8.50 7.04
C SER A 14 4.39 -9.50 5.90
N SER A 15 5.32 -10.44 6.08
CA SER A 15 5.57 -11.51 5.11
C SER A 15 4.38 -12.45 4.95
N ASP A 16 3.63 -12.69 6.03
CA ASP A 16 2.46 -13.55 6.01
C ASP A 16 1.31 -12.86 5.25
N GLU A 17 1.16 -11.55 5.44
CA GLU A 17 0.21 -10.72 4.68
C GLU A 17 0.54 -10.72 3.17
N ALA A 18 1.83 -10.67 2.82
CA ALA A 18 2.27 -10.77 1.43
C ALA A 18 1.95 -12.14 0.83
N ALA A 19 2.15 -13.24 1.57
CA ALA A 19 1.78 -14.58 1.14
C ALA A 19 0.27 -14.70 0.89
N ILE A 20 -0.56 -14.16 1.79
CA ILE A 20 -2.02 -14.13 1.63
C ILE A 20 -2.42 -13.37 0.35
N ALA A 21 -1.78 -12.22 0.06
CA ALA A 21 -2.05 -11.46 -1.15
C ALA A 21 -1.72 -12.25 -2.43
N VAL A 22 -0.64 -13.03 -2.41
CA VAL A 22 -0.28 -13.94 -3.50
C VAL A 22 -1.32 -15.05 -3.66
N ASP A 23 -1.73 -15.69 -2.57
CA ASP A 23 -2.73 -16.77 -2.60
C ASP A 23 -4.08 -16.28 -3.15
N ILE A 24 -4.52 -15.09 -2.76
CA ILE A 24 -5.74 -14.47 -3.28
C ILE A 24 -5.63 -14.23 -4.79
N ALA A 25 -4.52 -13.64 -5.25
CA ALA A 25 -4.31 -13.39 -6.68
C ALA A 25 -4.27 -14.69 -7.49
N GLN A 26 -3.58 -15.73 -6.99
CA GLN A 26 -3.52 -17.04 -7.62
C GLN A 26 -4.90 -17.71 -7.70
N SER A 27 -5.73 -17.59 -6.67
CA SER A 27 -7.11 -18.12 -6.69
C SER A 27 -7.99 -17.51 -7.78
N LEU A 28 -7.58 -16.35 -8.31
CA LEU A 28 -8.25 -15.59 -9.36
C LEU A 28 -7.53 -15.69 -10.72
N ASP A 29 -6.51 -16.55 -10.84
CA ASP A 29 -5.66 -16.70 -12.03
C ASP A 29 -4.96 -15.40 -12.46
N ILE A 30 -4.50 -14.63 -11.47
CA ILE A 30 -3.82 -13.34 -11.64
C ILE A 30 -2.37 -13.44 -11.16
N ASP A 31 -1.42 -12.99 -11.99
CA ASP A 31 -0.02 -12.83 -11.58
C ASP A 31 0.09 -11.81 -10.43
N CYS A 32 0.89 -12.12 -9.41
CA CYS A 32 1.15 -11.23 -8.27
C CYS A 32 2.64 -10.89 -8.17
N VAL A 33 2.95 -9.59 -8.15
CA VAL A 33 4.30 -9.07 -7.91
C VAL A 33 4.36 -8.51 -6.49
N VAL A 34 5.25 -9.07 -5.68
CA VAL A 34 5.52 -8.61 -4.32
C VAL A 34 6.75 -7.70 -4.33
N HIS A 35 6.59 -6.47 -3.89
CA HIS A 35 7.66 -5.50 -3.70
C HIS A 35 7.98 -5.38 -2.21
N ARG A 36 9.20 -5.76 -1.80
CA ARG A 36 9.69 -5.53 -0.44
C ARG A 36 10.36 -4.15 -0.39
N VAL A 37 9.92 -3.28 0.51
CA VAL A 37 10.51 -1.94 0.70
C VAL A 37 10.86 -1.71 2.16
N GLU A 38 11.94 -0.99 2.40
CA GLU A 38 12.29 -0.49 3.72
C GLU A 38 11.72 0.91 3.91
N VAL A 39 11.15 1.17 5.08
CA VAL A 39 10.54 2.45 5.42
C VAL A 39 11.12 2.93 6.74
N ASP A 40 11.60 4.17 6.76
CA ASP A 40 11.96 4.83 8.01
C ASP A 40 10.69 5.12 8.83
N ALA A 41 10.56 4.43 9.96
CA ALA A 41 9.43 4.52 10.87
C ALA A 41 9.61 5.57 11.99
N SER A 42 10.70 6.34 12.00
CA SER A 42 11.03 7.27 13.08
C SER A 42 10.08 8.47 13.17
N HIS A 43 9.64 9.01 12.03
CA HIS A 43 8.69 10.12 11.94
C HIS A 43 7.93 10.07 10.62
N ASN A 44 6.73 10.66 10.56
CA ASN A 44 5.93 10.76 9.34
C ASN A 44 5.78 9.42 8.60
N LEU A 45 5.66 8.32 9.35
CA LEU A 45 5.65 6.94 8.84
C LEU A 45 4.72 6.77 7.63
N GLU A 46 3.50 7.32 7.72
CA GLU A 46 2.51 7.25 6.65
C GLU A 46 3.00 7.90 5.35
N ALA A 47 3.66 9.05 5.44
CA ALA A 47 4.22 9.75 4.28
C ALA A 47 5.38 8.97 3.67
N HIS A 48 6.27 8.41 4.50
CA HIS A 48 7.38 7.59 4.04
C HIS A 48 6.89 6.28 3.39
N ALA A 49 5.94 5.59 4.01
CA ALA A 49 5.35 4.37 3.45
C ALA A 49 4.63 4.65 2.12
N ARG A 50 3.93 5.79 2.01
CA ARG A 50 3.30 6.22 0.76
C ARG A 50 4.31 6.52 -0.33
N ALA A 51 5.41 7.21 -0.01
CA ALA A 51 6.48 7.49 -0.97
C ALA A 51 7.16 6.20 -1.44
N ALA A 52 7.50 5.30 -0.51
CA ALA A 52 8.10 4.00 -0.83
C ALA A 52 7.18 3.16 -1.74
N ARG A 53 5.87 3.15 -1.46
CA ARG A 53 4.88 2.48 -2.31
C ARG A 53 4.82 3.08 -3.71
N GLN A 54 4.80 4.41 -3.83
CA GLN A 54 4.75 5.08 -5.14
C GLN A 54 6.02 4.84 -5.97
N ALA A 55 7.17 4.65 -5.32
CA ALA A 55 8.45 4.42 -6.02
C ALA A 55 8.56 3.04 -6.69
N VAL A 56 7.80 2.05 -6.22
CA VAL A 56 7.89 0.66 -6.72
C VAL A 56 6.70 0.24 -7.59
N LEU A 57 5.57 0.95 -7.50
CA LEU A 57 4.40 0.66 -8.31
C LEU A 57 4.56 1.21 -9.74
N PRO A 58 4.06 0.49 -10.76
CA PRO A 58 3.95 1.02 -12.11
C PRO A 58 3.13 2.31 -12.15
N PRO A 59 3.43 3.25 -13.07
CA PRO A 59 2.73 4.52 -13.17
C PRO A 59 1.23 4.39 -13.53
N ASP A 60 0.83 3.26 -14.13
CA ASP A 60 -0.53 2.91 -14.52
C ASP A 60 -1.24 2.01 -13.49
N ALA A 61 -0.63 1.78 -12.32
CA ALA A 61 -1.22 0.97 -11.26
C ALA A 61 -2.53 1.58 -10.74
N LEU A 62 -3.57 0.76 -10.67
CA LEU A 62 -4.87 1.13 -10.11
C LEU A 62 -4.91 0.82 -8.61
N THR A 63 -5.45 1.76 -7.83
CA THR A 63 -5.59 1.62 -6.37
C THR A 63 -7.06 1.58 -5.95
N GLY A 64 -7.41 0.74 -4.99
CA GLY A 64 -8.78 0.59 -4.48
C GLY A 64 -9.19 1.63 -3.45
N HIS A 65 -8.93 2.92 -3.67
CA HIS A 65 -9.46 3.96 -2.77
C HIS A 65 -10.99 4.03 -2.86
N THR A 66 -11.64 4.07 -1.70
CA THR A 66 -13.08 4.13 -1.51
C THR A 66 -13.55 5.55 -1.17
N LEU A 67 -14.86 5.75 -1.07
CA LEU A 67 -15.42 7.04 -0.63
C LEU A 67 -15.00 7.41 0.80
N ASP A 68 -14.80 6.41 1.67
CA ASP A 68 -14.39 6.63 3.05
C ASP A 68 -12.96 7.18 3.12
N ASP A 69 -12.04 6.67 2.28
CA ASP A 69 -10.66 7.20 2.18
C ASP A 69 -10.65 8.67 1.74
N GLN A 70 -11.57 9.06 0.85
CA GLN A 70 -11.72 10.45 0.41
C GLN A 70 -12.29 11.33 1.52
N ALA A 71 -13.28 10.83 2.26
CA ALA A 71 -13.85 11.54 3.40
C ALA A 71 -12.80 11.75 4.50
N GLU A 72 -12.01 10.73 4.84
CA GLU A 72 -10.89 10.83 5.77
C GLU A 72 -9.89 11.89 5.31
N THR A 73 -9.47 11.83 4.04
CA THR A 73 -8.54 12.81 3.47
C THR A 73 -9.07 14.24 3.58
N LEU A 74 -10.36 14.46 3.30
CA LEU A 74 -11.01 15.76 3.44
C LEU A 74 -10.99 16.24 4.90
N LEU A 75 -11.38 15.39 5.85
CA LEU A 75 -11.41 15.72 7.27
C LEU A 75 -10.01 16.07 7.80
N ILE A 76 -8.99 15.28 7.44
CA ILE A 76 -7.60 15.56 7.81
C ILE A 76 -7.15 16.92 7.26
N ARG A 77 -7.48 17.24 6.01
CA ARG A 77 -7.14 18.55 5.42
C ARG A 77 -7.82 19.70 6.16
N LEU A 78 -9.12 19.57 6.46
CA LEU A 78 -9.86 20.57 7.23
C LEU A 78 -9.26 20.80 8.62
N LEU A 79 -8.93 19.74 9.36
CA LEU A 79 -8.32 19.83 10.69
C LEU A 79 -6.91 20.44 10.67
N ARG A 80 -6.20 20.36 9.55
CA ARG A 80 -4.88 20.97 9.35
C ARG A 80 -4.93 22.42 8.85
N GLY A 81 -6.13 23.02 8.74
CA GLY A 81 -6.31 24.42 8.34
C GLY A 81 -6.07 24.67 6.86
N ALA A 82 -6.36 23.69 6.00
CA ALA A 82 -6.34 23.84 4.55
C ALA A 82 -7.39 24.84 4.04
#